data_AF-A0A2I8ADI4-F1
#
_entry.id   AF-A0A2I8ADI4-F1
#
_cell.length_a   1.000
_cell.length_b   1.000
_cell.length_c   1.000
_cell.angle_alpha   90.00
_cell.angle_beta   90.00
_cell.angle_gamma   90.00
#
_symmetry.space_group_name_H-M   'P 1'
#
loop_
_entity.id
_entity.type
_entity.pdbx_description
1 polymer ?
#
loop_
_entity_poly.entity_id
_entity_poly.type
_entity_poly.pdbx_seq_one_letter_code
_entity_poly.pdbx_strand_id
1 'polypeptide(L)'
;MTTFLFWNINKKPLIKEISNLCRIYDVDILILAESNISDVDILLNINSGKERVYLALFNILSTRIKFYFRYPSECVEPVADEGYISIRRLSPPVGNDILVAGIHLSSKLRMTEDDQKFQAARMAEVIREAEVRVKHERTIVIGDFNMNPFEAGVVAADGFHAVMDQNIARQRSRTVQGKEKLFFLQSYVGQNGRYNS
;
A
#
# COMPACT_ATOMS: atom_id res chain seq x y z
N MET A 1 -3.03 -18.28 -0.48
CA MET A 1 -2.96 -17.00 -1.22
C MET A 1 -2.72 -15.92 -0.19
N THR A 2 -1.79 -15.00 -0.42
CA THR A 2 -1.47 -13.95 0.58
C THR A 2 -2.62 -12.95 0.69
N THR A 3 -3.13 -12.74 1.91
CA THR A 3 -4.23 -11.81 2.19
C THR A 3 -3.70 -10.49 2.76
N PHE A 4 -4.14 -9.37 2.18
CA PHE A 4 -3.77 -8.01 2.59
C PHE A 4 -4.98 -7.31 3.21
N LEU A 5 -4.75 -6.56 4.29
CA LEU A 5 -5.72 -5.63 4.85
C LEU A 5 -5.07 -4.26 5.01
N PHE A 6 -5.57 -3.27 4.29
CA PHE A 6 -5.24 -1.87 4.52
C PHE A 6 -6.39 -1.17 5.23
N TRP A 7 -6.07 -0.35 6.24
CA TRP A 7 -7.05 0.53 6.86
C TRP A 7 -6.44 1.85 7.34
N ASN A 8 -6.90 2.96 6.78
CA ASN A 8 -6.78 4.27 7.44
C ASN A 8 -7.80 4.33 8.59
N ILE A 9 -7.32 4.23 9.84
CA ILE A 9 -8.20 4.19 11.02
C ILE A 9 -8.51 5.58 11.57
N ASN A 10 -8.00 6.66 10.95
CA ASN A 10 -8.23 8.05 11.36
C ASN A 10 -8.08 8.24 12.88
N LYS A 11 -6.98 7.72 13.44
CA LYS A 11 -6.59 7.81 14.85
C LYS A 11 -7.56 7.19 15.84
N LYS A 12 -8.56 6.43 15.38
CA LYS A 12 -9.52 5.74 16.24
C LYS A 12 -8.85 4.56 16.95
N PRO A 13 -9.14 4.30 18.24
CA PRO A 13 -8.53 3.22 19.01
C PRO A 13 -9.20 1.86 18.73
N LEU A 14 -9.21 1.43 17.47
CA LEU A 14 -9.97 0.27 16.96
C LEU A 14 -9.26 -1.08 17.15
N ILE A 15 -8.58 -1.27 18.29
CA ILE A 15 -7.70 -2.43 18.51
C ILE A 15 -8.45 -3.77 18.44
N LYS A 16 -9.69 -3.80 18.95
CA LYS A 16 -10.54 -5.00 18.97
C LYS A 16 -11.04 -5.32 17.56
N GLU A 17 -11.45 -4.32 16.81
CA GLU A 17 -11.93 -4.43 15.44
C GLU A 17 -10.79 -4.89 14.53
N ILE A 18 -9.58 -4.32 14.67
CA ILE A 18 -8.38 -4.75 13.94
C ILE A 18 -8.11 -6.24 14.21
N SER A 19 -8.08 -6.66 15.48
CA SER A 19 -7.83 -8.06 15.83
C SER A 19 -8.91 -9.00 15.27
N ASN A 20 -10.19 -8.59 15.35
CA ASN A 20 -11.30 -9.34 14.78
C ASN A 20 -11.21 -9.47 13.25
N LEU A 21 -10.91 -8.39 12.52
CA LEU A 21 -10.75 -8.43 11.07
C LEU A 21 -9.59 -9.33 10.66
N CYS A 22 -8.44 -9.20 11.33
CA CYS A 22 -7.28 -10.06 11.09
C CYS A 22 -7.60 -11.55 11.31
N ARG A 23 -8.47 -11.86 12.27
CA ARG A 23 -8.92 -13.23 12.54
C ARG A 23 -9.97 -13.72 11.53
N ILE A 24 -10.99 -12.93 11.24
CA ILE A 24 -12.11 -13.31 10.36
C ILE A 24 -11.63 -13.52 8.93
N TYR A 25 -10.77 -12.63 8.42
CA TYR A 25 -10.29 -12.66 7.04
C TYR A 25 -8.94 -13.36 6.88
N ASP A 26 -8.42 -13.96 7.97
CA ASP A 26 -7.11 -14.63 7.98
C ASP A 26 -6.01 -13.80 7.31
N VAL A 27 -5.85 -12.55 7.76
CA VAL A 27 -4.97 -11.55 7.13
C VAL A 27 -3.50 -11.97 7.28
N ASP A 28 -2.72 -11.93 6.20
CA ASP A 28 -1.27 -12.16 6.29
C ASP A 28 -0.49 -10.86 6.49
N ILE A 29 -0.95 -9.78 5.88
CA ILE A 29 -0.27 -8.49 5.90
C ILE A 29 -1.29 -7.41 6.27
N LEU A 30 -1.11 -6.84 7.47
CA LEU A 30 -1.90 -5.73 7.96
C LEU A 30 -1.12 -4.43 7.74
N ILE A 31 -1.79 -3.44 7.14
CA ILE A 31 -1.24 -2.13 6.84
C ILE A 31 -2.17 -1.08 7.43
N LEU A 32 -1.67 -0.25 8.34
CA LEU A 32 -2.46 0.78 9.00
C LEU A 32 -1.93 2.17 8.66
N ALA A 33 -2.84 3.08 8.35
CA ALA A 33 -2.57 4.51 8.25
C ALA A 33 -3.29 5.27 9.37
N GLU A 34 -2.71 6.41 9.76
CA GLU A 34 -3.21 7.27 10.85
C GLU A 34 -3.46 6.52 12.17
N SER A 35 -2.62 5.56 12.51
CA SER A 35 -2.74 4.82 13.77
C SER A 35 -1.89 5.43 14.89
N ASN A 36 -2.56 5.93 15.92
CA ASN A 36 -1.93 6.36 17.19
C ASN A 36 -1.74 5.19 18.18
N ILE A 37 -2.18 3.98 17.84
CA ILE A 37 -2.04 2.80 18.70
C ILE A 37 -0.57 2.35 18.67
N SER A 38 -0.01 1.99 19.81
CA SER A 38 1.37 1.50 19.87
C SER A 38 1.52 0.16 19.14
N ASP A 39 2.70 -0.10 18.57
CA ASP A 39 2.97 -1.38 17.90
C ASP A 39 2.88 -2.55 18.89
N VAL A 40 3.28 -2.32 20.14
CA VAL A 40 3.18 -3.31 21.23
C VAL A 40 1.72 -3.69 21.47
N ASP A 41 0.82 -2.72 21.63
CA ASP A 41 -0.60 -2.99 21.86
C ASP A 41 -1.24 -3.72 20.69
N ILE A 42 -0.89 -3.33 19.46
CA ILE A 42 -1.35 -4.01 18.25
C ILE A 42 -0.89 -5.46 18.25
N LEU A 43 0.41 -5.69 18.38
CA LEU A 43 1.00 -7.03 18.36
C LEU A 43 0.42 -7.93 19.46
N LEU A 44 0.30 -7.44 20.70
CA LEU A 44 -0.30 -8.19 21.80
C LEU A 44 -1.74 -8.63 21.48
N ASN A 45 -2.55 -7.74 20.91
CA ASN A 45 -3.95 -8.03 20.61
C ASN A 45 -4.16 -8.93 19.37
N ILE A 46 -3.36 -8.75 18.31
CA ILE A 46 -3.51 -9.54 17.09
C ILE A 46 -2.85 -10.92 17.19
N ASN A 47 -1.89 -11.10 18.10
CA ASN A 47 -1.19 -12.37 18.36
C ASN A 47 -1.80 -13.19 19.51
N SER A 48 -2.70 -12.61 20.29
CA SER A 48 -3.33 -13.31 21.43
C SER A 48 -3.97 -14.63 20.99
N GLY A 49 -3.50 -15.74 21.57
CA GLY A 49 -4.00 -17.09 21.30
C GLY A 49 -3.70 -17.62 19.89
N LYS A 50 -2.70 -17.09 19.18
CA LYS A 50 -2.33 -17.54 17.83
C LYS A 50 -1.04 -18.36 17.79
N GLU A 51 -1.04 -19.39 16.95
CA GLU A 51 0.17 -20.15 16.62
C GLU A 51 1.09 -19.38 15.67
N ARG A 52 0.51 -18.67 14.69
CA ARG A 52 1.23 -17.80 13.76
C ARG A 52 1.11 -16.35 14.19
N VAL A 53 2.25 -15.78 14.59
CA VAL A 53 2.34 -14.42 15.11
C VAL A 53 2.70 -13.42 14.02
N TYR A 54 2.13 -12.23 14.13
CA TYR A 54 2.56 -11.05 13.41
C TYR A 54 3.83 -10.48 14.03
N LEU A 55 4.66 -9.90 13.18
CA LEU A 55 5.82 -9.11 13.54
C LEU A 55 5.69 -7.71 12.94
N ALA A 56 6.15 -6.70 13.68
CA ALA A 56 6.41 -5.37 13.14
C ALA A 56 7.91 -5.25 12.93
N LEU A 57 8.33 -4.89 11.71
CA LEU A 57 9.73 -4.55 11.46
C LEU A 57 9.92 -3.05 11.72
N PHE A 58 11.07 -2.67 12.25
CA PHE A 58 11.37 -1.28 12.56
C PHE A 58 11.19 -0.39 11.32
N ASN A 59 10.21 0.51 11.37
CA ASN A 59 10.08 1.59 10.41
C ASN A 59 11.12 2.66 10.77
N ILE A 60 12.22 2.72 10.01
CA ILE A 60 13.34 3.61 10.34
C ILE A 60 12.96 5.09 10.10
N LEU A 61 12.09 5.37 9.12
CA LEU A 61 11.86 6.75 8.64
C LEU A 61 10.38 7.19 8.54
N SER A 62 9.41 6.28 8.40
CA SER A 62 7.99 6.66 8.28
C SER A 62 7.11 6.05 9.38
N THR A 63 6.57 6.91 10.24
CA THR A 63 5.59 6.53 11.27
C THR A 63 4.13 6.57 10.76
N ARG A 64 3.92 7.07 9.54
CA ARG A 64 2.56 7.29 8.99
C ARG A 64 1.87 6.01 8.56
N ILE A 65 2.65 5.03 8.13
CA ILE A 65 2.18 3.76 7.60
C ILE A 65 2.86 2.66 8.41
N LYS A 66 2.06 1.83 9.08
CA LYS A 66 2.54 0.73 9.93
C LYS A 66 2.25 -0.59 9.25
N PHE A 67 3.25 -1.45 9.16
CA PHE A 67 3.12 -2.79 8.60
C PHE A 67 3.26 -3.84 9.70
N TYR A 68 2.40 -4.86 9.64
CA TYR A 68 2.50 -6.05 10.47
C TYR A 68 2.39 -7.28 9.57
N PHE A 69 3.36 -8.17 9.68
CA PHE A 69 3.51 -9.32 8.80
C PHE A 69 3.37 -10.62 9.56
N ARG A 70 2.54 -11.52 9.05
CA ARG A 70 2.50 -12.93 9.46
C ARG A 70 3.46 -13.76 8.60
N TYR A 71 4.70 -13.29 8.50
CA TYR A 71 5.81 -13.94 7.80
C TYR A 71 7.03 -13.95 8.71
N PRO A 72 7.93 -14.92 8.55
CA PRO A 72 9.26 -14.86 9.16
C PRO A 72 9.95 -13.54 8.78
N SER A 73 10.72 -12.97 9.70
CA SER A 73 11.34 -11.66 9.50
C SER A 73 12.33 -11.64 8.33
N GLU A 74 12.97 -12.77 8.05
CA GLU A 74 13.88 -12.97 6.92
C GLU A 74 13.18 -12.90 5.56
N CYS A 75 11.85 -13.08 5.54
CA CYS A 75 11.05 -12.98 4.32
C CYS A 75 10.65 -11.54 4.00
N VAL A 76 10.95 -10.56 4.86
CA VAL A 76 10.50 -9.18 4.70
C VAL A 76 11.68 -8.21 4.83
N GLU A 77 11.93 -7.44 3.77
CA GLU A 77 13.02 -6.46 3.72
C GLU A 77 12.44 -5.04 3.53
N PRO A 78 12.87 -4.05 4.33
CA PRO A 78 12.56 -2.65 4.06
C PRO A 78 13.31 -2.15 2.81
N VAL A 79 12.58 -1.63 1.83
CA VAL A 79 13.17 -1.13 0.57
C VAL A 79 13.29 0.39 0.58
N ALA A 80 12.20 1.10 0.90
CA ALA A 80 12.16 2.56 0.96
C ALA A 80 11.13 3.00 2.01
N ASP A 81 11.42 4.11 2.70
CA ASP A 81 10.50 4.76 3.64
C ASP A 81 10.61 6.28 3.45
N GLU A 82 9.67 6.87 2.73
CA GLU A 82 9.69 8.28 2.33
C GLU A 82 8.36 8.95 2.62
N GLY A 83 8.19 9.49 3.83
CA GLY A 83 7.06 10.33 4.23
C GLY A 83 5.66 9.72 3.99
N TYR A 84 5.18 9.80 2.75
CA TYR A 84 3.86 9.34 2.28
C TYR A 84 3.84 7.92 1.73
N ILE A 85 5.00 7.25 1.63
CA ILE A 85 5.14 5.87 1.16
C ILE A 85 6.06 5.07 2.07
N SER A 86 5.74 3.78 2.20
CA SER A 86 6.61 2.78 2.82
C SER A 86 6.57 1.51 1.97
N ILE A 87 7.73 1.05 1.52
CA ILE A 87 7.90 -0.07 0.59
C ILE A 87 8.62 -1.21 1.30
N ARG A 88 8.02 -2.40 1.19
CA ARG A 88 8.51 -3.63 1.77
C ARG A 88 8.62 -4.67 0.67
N ARG A 89 9.77 -5.33 0.56
CA ARG A 89 9.94 -6.51 -0.28
C ARG A 89 9.54 -7.72 0.52
N LEU A 90 8.63 -8.51 -0.02
CA LEU A 90 8.21 -9.78 0.53
C LEU A 90 8.77 -10.90 -0.34
N SER A 91 9.64 -11.71 0.25
CA SER A 91 10.24 -12.90 -0.36
C SER A 91 9.69 -14.14 0.35
N PRO A 92 8.52 -14.66 -0.07
CA PRO A 92 7.95 -15.84 0.56
C PRO A 92 8.83 -17.07 0.31
N PRO A 93 8.81 -18.09 1.19
CA PRO A 93 9.58 -19.32 0.99
C PRO A 93 9.26 -20.06 -0.30
N VAL A 94 8.02 -19.90 -0.79
CA VAL A 94 7.55 -20.46 -2.07
C VAL A 94 6.83 -19.35 -2.82
N GLY A 95 7.17 -19.18 -4.10
CA GLY A 95 6.57 -18.19 -4.98
C GLY A 95 7.57 -17.15 -5.45
N ASN A 96 7.06 -16.04 -5.97
CA ASN A 96 7.87 -14.94 -6.45
C ASN A 96 7.91 -13.81 -5.43
N ASP A 97 9.04 -13.13 -5.36
CA ASP A 97 9.18 -11.87 -4.63
C ASP A 97 8.19 -10.82 -5.14
N ILE A 98 7.62 -10.07 -4.20
CA ILE A 98 6.76 -8.93 -4.50
C ILE A 98 7.20 -7.69 -3.72
N LEU A 99 6.97 -6.52 -4.30
CA LEU A 99 6.98 -5.26 -3.57
C LEU A 99 5.57 -4.96 -3.07
N VAL A 100 5.48 -4.49 -1.83
CA VAL A 100 4.25 -3.96 -1.24
C VAL A 100 4.52 -2.52 -0.85
N ALA A 101 3.94 -1.59 -1.61
CA ALA A 101 4.02 -0.15 -1.39
C ALA A 101 2.75 0.31 -0.67
N GLY A 102 2.88 0.55 0.63
CA GLY A 102 1.86 1.22 1.43
C GLY A 102 1.91 2.71 1.18
N ILE A 103 0.79 3.35 0.89
CA ILE A 103 0.72 4.81 0.72
C ILE A 103 -0.36 5.47 1.57
N HIS A 104 -0.10 6.70 1.97
CA HIS A 104 -1.08 7.57 2.57
C HIS A 104 -0.76 9.00 2.14
N LEU A 105 -1.38 9.43 1.03
CA LEU A 105 -1.15 10.75 0.44
C LEU A 105 -1.87 11.85 1.21
N SER A 106 -1.46 13.09 1.01
CA SER A 106 -2.08 14.22 1.69
C SER A 106 -3.54 14.44 1.26
N SER A 107 -4.39 14.79 2.22
CA SER A 107 -5.78 15.19 1.95
C SER A 107 -5.88 16.44 1.07
N LYS A 108 -6.93 16.49 0.23
CA LYS A 108 -7.32 17.63 -0.62
C LYS A 108 -7.52 18.94 0.13
N LEU A 109 -7.91 18.89 1.40
CA LEU A 109 -8.20 20.09 2.20
C LEU A 109 -6.98 21.01 2.37
N ARG A 110 -5.77 20.54 2.05
CA ARG A 110 -4.51 21.26 2.27
C ARG A 110 -3.65 21.41 1.02
N MET A 111 -4.14 21.01 -0.15
CA MET A 111 -3.35 20.97 -1.38
C MET A 111 -4.16 21.37 -2.60
N THR A 112 -3.48 22.02 -3.55
CA THR A 112 -4.05 22.24 -4.88
C THR A 112 -4.07 20.92 -5.67
N GLU A 113 -4.85 20.88 -6.75
CA GLU A 113 -4.86 19.71 -7.65
C GLU A 113 -3.47 19.45 -8.26
N ASP A 114 -2.72 20.51 -8.56
CA ASP A 114 -1.35 20.40 -9.08
C ASP A 114 -0.41 19.83 -8.02
N ASP A 115 -0.47 20.29 -6.77
CA ASP A 115 0.36 19.74 -5.70
C ASP A 115 0.10 18.24 -5.51
N GLN A 116 -1.17 17.83 -5.56
CA GLN A 116 -1.56 16.42 -5.48
C GLN A 116 -0.97 15.62 -6.64
N LYS A 117 -1.09 16.12 -7.86
CA LYS A 117 -0.51 15.49 -9.05
C LYS A 117 1.01 15.32 -8.92
N PHE A 118 1.72 16.35 -8.48
CA PHE A 118 3.17 16.28 -8.27
C PHE A 118 3.55 15.29 -7.16
N GLN A 119 2.77 15.23 -6.08
CA GLN A 119 2.96 14.24 -5.02
C GLN A 119 2.78 12.81 -5.56
N ALA A 120 1.72 12.54 -6.33
CA ALA A 120 1.52 11.23 -6.94
C ALA A 120 2.66 10.85 -7.90
N ALA A 121 3.11 11.78 -8.74
CA ALA A 121 4.23 11.54 -9.66
C ALA A 121 5.53 11.19 -8.91
N ARG A 122 5.84 11.90 -7.82
CA ARG A 122 6.99 11.60 -6.95
C ARG A 122 6.86 10.21 -6.32
N MET A 123 5.69 9.85 -5.78
CA MET A 123 5.50 8.52 -5.17
C MET A 123 5.60 7.39 -6.21
N ALA A 124 5.10 7.61 -7.42
CA ALA A 124 5.28 6.67 -8.52
C ALA A 124 6.75 6.53 -8.93
N GLU A 125 7.56 7.58 -8.82
CA GLU A 125 9.00 7.53 -9.05
C GLU A 125 9.73 6.71 -7.99
N VAL A 126 9.42 6.90 -6.70
CA VAL A 126 9.97 6.09 -5.60
C VAL A 126 9.67 4.60 -5.80
N ILE A 127 8.46 4.27 -6.28
CA ILE A 127 8.11 2.88 -6.62
C ILE A 127 8.98 2.35 -7.76
N ARG A 128 9.14 3.11 -8.84
CA ARG A 128 9.98 2.71 -9.98
C ARG A 128 11.44 2.51 -9.57
N GLU A 129 11.98 3.37 -8.72
CA GLU A 129 13.33 3.23 -8.18
C GLU A 129 13.47 1.95 -7.33
N ALA A 130 12.46 1.64 -6.52
CA ALA A 130 12.39 0.39 -5.76
C ALA A 130 12.34 -0.84 -6.68
N GLU A 131 11.53 -0.81 -7.74
CA GLU A 131 11.43 -1.88 -8.75
C GLU A 131 12.76 -2.13 -9.47
N VAL A 132 13.46 -1.06 -9.86
CA VAL A 132 14.81 -1.14 -10.45
C VAL A 132 15.78 -1.77 -9.46
N ARG A 133 15.75 -1.36 -8.18
CA ARG A 133 16.63 -1.89 -7.13
C ARG A 133 16.42 -3.39 -6.91
N VAL A 134 15.18 -3.87 -6.87
CA VAL A 134 14.86 -5.30 -6.66
C VAL A 134 14.80 -6.11 -7.95
N LYS A 135 14.98 -5.46 -9.11
CA LYS A 135 15.03 -6.06 -10.44
C LYS A 135 13.75 -6.80 -10.84
N HIS A 136 12.59 -6.28 -10.43
CA HIS A 136 11.30 -6.79 -10.88
C HIS A 136 10.18 -5.76 -10.68
N GLU A 137 9.08 -5.94 -11.40
CA GLU A 137 7.91 -5.04 -11.42
C GLU A 137 6.67 -5.65 -10.74
N ARG A 138 6.85 -6.76 -10.00
CA ARG A 138 5.75 -7.38 -9.24
C ARG A 138 5.46 -6.55 -7.99
N THR A 139 4.66 -5.50 -8.18
CA THR A 139 4.41 -4.48 -7.15
C THR A 139 2.92 -4.34 -6.88
N ILE A 140 2.56 -4.37 -5.61
CA ILE A 140 1.24 -4.01 -5.11
C ILE A 140 1.35 -2.62 -4.48
N VAL A 141 0.58 -1.67 -4.99
CA VAL A 141 0.42 -0.35 -4.37
C VAL A 141 -0.94 -0.32 -3.67
N ILE A 142 -0.94 -0.10 -2.36
CA ILE A 142 -2.13 -0.16 -1.54
C ILE A 142 -2.13 1.00 -0.54
N GLY A 143 -3.27 1.66 -0.38
CA GLY A 143 -3.37 2.69 0.62
C GLY A 143 -4.46 3.71 0.38
N ASP A 144 -4.34 4.81 1.11
CA ASP A 144 -5.22 5.96 0.98
C ASP A 144 -4.56 7.00 0.07
N PHE A 145 -5.00 7.02 -1.19
CA PHE A 145 -4.50 7.93 -2.21
C PHE A 145 -5.03 9.35 -2.03
N ASN A 146 -6.09 9.57 -1.24
CA ASN A 146 -6.80 10.86 -1.18
C ASN A 146 -7.14 11.47 -2.56
N MET A 147 -7.31 10.61 -3.58
CA MET A 147 -7.61 10.95 -4.97
C MET A 147 -8.71 10.03 -5.49
N ASN A 148 -9.59 10.56 -6.33
CA ASN A 148 -10.52 9.73 -7.09
C ASN A 148 -9.74 8.88 -8.11
N PRO A 149 -10.23 7.67 -8.42
CA PRO A 149 -9.60 6.74 -9.38
C PRO A 149 -9.25 7.32 -10.75
N PHE A 150 -9.94 8.38 -11.17
CA PHE A 150 -9.82 9.00 -12.49
C PHE A 150 -8.97 10.28 -12.51
N GLU A 151 -8.45 10.71 -11.35
CA GLU A 151 -7.66 11.93 -11.25
C GLU A 151 -6.30 11.79 -11.90
N ALA A 152 -5.75 12.90 -12.38
CA ALA A 152 -4.50 12.92 -13.15
C ALA A 152 -3.33 12.25 -12.41
N GLY A 153 -3.23 12.40 -11.09
CA GLY A 153 -2.20 11.71 -10.30
C GLY A 153 -2.28 10.18 -10.38
N VAL A 154 -3.47 9.63 -10.57
CA VAL A 154 -3.73 8.18 -10.66
C VAL A 154 -3.56 7.67 -12.09
N VAL A 155 -4.13 8.36 -13.09
CA VAL A 155 -4.20 7.83 -14.47
C VAL A 155 -3.10 8.33 -15.41
N ALA A 156 -2.44 9.45 -15.10
CA ALA A 156 -1.41 9.99 -15.99
C ALA A 156 -0.17 9.09 -16.04
N ALA A 157 0.52 9.09 -17.19
CA ALA A 157 1.71 8.26 -17.42
C ALA A 157 2.91 8.60 -16.51
N ASP A 158 2.97 9.84 -16.02
CA ASP A 158 3.98 10.25 -15.04
C ASP A 158 3.53 10.06 -13.59
N GLY A 159 2.22 9.87 -13.36
CA GLY A 159 1.64 9.49 -12.08
C GLY A 159 1.75 7.98 -11.84
N PHE A 160 0.75 7.41 -11.17
CA PHE A 160 0.66 5.95 -10.98
C PHE A 160 0.34 5.18 -12.25
N HIS A 161 -0.07 5.86 -13.34
CA HIS A 161 -0.39 5.24 -14.62
C HIS A 161 -1.35 4.04 -14.50
N ALA A 162 -2.31 4.18 -13.58
CA ALA A 162 -3.23 3.11 -13.25
C ALA A 162 -4.34 3.00 -14.32
N VAL A 163 -4.63 1.77 -14.72
CA VAL A 163 -5.66 1.43 -15.72
C VAL A 163 -6.64 0.44 -15.10
N MET A 164 -7.93 0.60 -15.39
CA MET A 164 -8.97 -0.30 -14.83
C MET A 164 -9.20 -1.55 -15.69
N ASP A 165 -8.70 -1.56 -16.94
CA ASP A 165 -8.93 -2.66 -17.87
C ASP A 165 -7.75 -3.66 -17.83
N GLN A 166 -8.08 -4.92 -17.57
CA GLN A 166 -7.08 -5.99 -17.49
C GLN A 166 -6.37 -6.25 -18.83
N ASN A 167 -7.04 -6.07 -19.96
CA ASN A 167 -6.43 -6.24 -21.28
C ASN A 167 -5.42 -5.13 -21.55
N ILE A 168 -5.69 -3.89 -21.11
CA ILE A 168 -4.72 -2.79 -21.17
C ILE A 168 -3.54 -3.07 -20.23
N ALA A 169 -3.79 -3.44 -18.97
CA ALA A 169 -2.72 -3.75 -18.01
C ALA A 169 -1.81 -4.90 -18.50
N ARG A 170 -2.37 -5.90 -19.21
CA ARG A 170 -1.60 -7.01 -19.80
C ARG A 170 -0.63 -6.57 -20.91
N GLN A 171 -0.82 -5.40 -21.51
CA GLN A 171 0.16 -4.82 -22.43
C GLN A 171 1.43 -4.34 -21.71
N ARG A 172 1.40 -4.32 -20.36
CA ARG A 172 2.48 -3.97 -19.43
C ARG A 172 2.93 -2.52 -19.48
N SER A 173 3.09 -1.94 -20.66
CA SER A 173 3.60 -0.58 -20.82
C SER A 173 3.10 0.09 -22.10
N ARG A 174 3.36 1.39 -22.20
CA ARG A 174 3.31 2.13 -23.46
C ARG A 174 4.44 3.15 -23.54
N THR A 175 4.80 3.55 -24.74
CA THR A 175 5.76 4.65 -24.94
C THR A 175 5.06 6.00 -24.84
N VAL A 176 5.56 6.88 -23.98
CA VAL A 176 5.11 8.27 -23.83
C VAL A 176 6.34 9.17 -23.91
N GLN A 177 6.36 10.08 -24.88
CA GLN A 177 7.50 10.98 -25.13
C GLN A 177 8.85 10.24 -25.24
N GLY A 178 8.86 9.09 -25.93
CA GLY A 178 10.06 8.27 -26.12
C GLY A 178 10.49 7.44 -24.91
N LYS A 179 9.76 7.50 -23.79
CA LYS A 179 10.03 6.69 -22.59
C LYS A 179 8.98 5.60 -22.41
N GLU A 180 9.43 4.40 -22.07
CA GLU A 180 8.53 3.33 -21.66
C GLU A 180 7.94 3.64 -20.29
N LYS A 181 6.62 3.48 -20.16
CA LYS A 181 5.87 3.73 -18.93
C LYS A 181 4.98 2.54 -18.61
N LEU A 182 5.22 1.91 -17.47
CA LEU A 182 4.51 0.73 -17.00
C LEU A 182 3.11 1.08 -16.51
N PHE A 183 2.16 0.20 -16.77
CA PHE A 183 0.81 0.29 -16.25
C PHE A 183 0.69 -0.39 -14.89
N PHE A 184 -0.10 0.20 -14.00
CA PHE A 184 -0.66 -0.50 -12.84
C PHE A 184 -2.10 -0.92 -13.12
N LEU A 185 -2.46 -2.16 -12.81
CA LEU A 185 -3.88 -2.55 -12.82
C LEU A 185 -4.56 -2.00 -11.56
N GLN A 186 -5.60 -1.20 -11.76
CA GLN A 186 -6.40 -0.67 -10.67
C GLN A 186 -7.48 -1.66 -10.26
N SER A 187 -7.42 -2.15 -9.03
CA SER A 187 -8.53 -2.86 -8.38
C SER A 187 -9.31 -1.88 -7.51
N TYR A 188 -10.43 -1.36 -8.01
CA TYR A 188 -11.30 -0.49 -7.22
C TYR A 188 -12.28 -1.33 -6.38
N VAL A 189 -12.21 -1.19 -5.05
CA VAL A 189 -13.25 -1.65 -4.12
C VAL A 189 -13.86 -0.41 -3.48
N GLY A 190 -14.88 0.15 -4.13
CA GLY A 190 -15.59 1.32 -3.61
C GLY A 190 -16.35 0.99 -2.33
N GLN A 191 -16.35 1.90 -1.37
CA GLN A 191 -17.41 1.92 -0.36
C GLN A 191 -18.72 2.26 -1.07
N ASN A 192 -19.62 1.29 -1.19
CA ASN A 192 -21.02 1.54 -1.55
C ASN A 192 -21.71 2.31 -0.41
N GLY A 193 -21.38 3.59 -0.25
CA GLY A 193 -22.21 4.54 0.47
C GLY A 193 -23.45 4.80 -0.38
N ARG A 194 -24.56 4.13 -0.06
CA ARG A 194 -25.85 4.47 -0.64
C ARG A 194 -26.16 5.92 -0.29
N TYR A 195 -26.13 6.80 -1.28
CA TYR A 195 -26.84 8.08 -1.21
C TYR A 195 -28.33 7.73 -1.19
N ASN A 196 -28.95 7.82 -0.02
CA ASN A 196 -30.41 7.92 0.03
C ASN A 196 -30.74 9.35 -0.40
N SER A 197 -31.46 9.43 -1.52
CA SER A 197 -32.23 10.59 -2.00
C SER A 197 -33.19 11.12 -0.95
#